data_AF-A0ABD2VSF6-F1
#
_entry.id   AF-A0ABD2VSF6-F1
#
_cell.length_a   1.000
_cell.length_b   1.000
_cell.length_c   1.000
_cell.angle_alpha   90.00
_cell.angle_beta   90.00
_cell.angle_gamma   90.00
#
_symmetry.space_group_name_H-M   'P 1'
#
loop_
_entity.id
_entity.type
_entity.pdbx_description
1 polymer ?
#
loop_
_entity_poly.entity_id
_entity_poly.type
_entity_poly.pdbx_seq_one_letter_code
_entity_poly.pdbx_strand_id
1 'polypeptide(L)'
;MDTMGKPLFFCVIMCITFNLVFCGTTMVILLDSDFSAAAKMFTVYTTSMLSFTLICVPSQLLSNASYDFHTQSFFGFGQSADIEITLDGADSRKSADIKSEDGKKERHLLYLDGETVSGKINISLRKAGKLEHQGVKVEFVGQIELYYDRGNHHEFTNLVKELARPGELTHNTSYEFEFANVEKPFESYTGSNVRLRYFLRVTIVRRLSDIVKEIELVVHTLSSYPDMNNPIKMEVGIEDCLHIEFEYNKSKYHLKDVIVGKIYFLLVRIKIKHMEIAIIKRETTGSGPHTFTDNETIAKYEIMDGAPVKGESIPIRVFLAGYDLAPTMRDINKKFSVRYYLNLVLMDEEDRRYFKQQEITLWRKGEKSRKSQSASPHLPSHLVSSETGFPQGAPTNGPPQSKKNSDDPLQDGESESPEQSESNTQDPQEREQDRDHAAPIEGMQREEGDGEGDDKTDELSPDSASQ
;
A
#
# COMPACT_ATOMS: atom_id res chain seq x y z
N MET A 1 -80.70 -12.10 -28.61
CA MET A 1 -79.25 -12.35 -28.64
C MET A 1 -78.62 -11.19 -27.90
N ASP A 2 -78.55 -11.26 -26.57
CA ASP A 2 -77.91 -10.24 -25.74
C ASP A 2 -76.93 -10.94 -24.79
N THR A 3 -75.75 -11.26 -25.32
CA THR A 3 -74.54 -11.46 -24.52
C THR A 3 -74.06 -10.08 -24.06
N MET A 4 -74.64 -9.58 -22.97
CA MET A 4 -74.22 -8.35 -22.30
C MET A 4 -72.92 -8.63 -21.51
N GLY A 5 -71.84 -7.94 -21.87
CA GLY A 5 -70.47 -8.23 -21.45
C GLY A 5 -70.23 -8.15 -19.93
N LYS A 6 -69.54 -9.16 -19.39
CA LYS A 6 -68.93 -9.13 -18.06
C LYS A 6 -67.71 -8.17 -18.07
N PRO A 7 -67.47 -7.37 -17.02
CA PRO A 7 -66.26 -6.55 -16.93
C PRO A 7 -65.02 -7.42 -16.72
N LEU A 8 -64.04 -7.32 -17.62
CA LEU A 8 -62.71 -7.91 -17.49
C LEU A 8 -61.84 -7.03 -16.58
N PHE A 9 -61.22 -7.63 -15.55
CA PHE A 9 -60.26 -6.96 -14.68
C PHE A 9 -58.83 -7.31 -15.13
N PHE A 10 -58.01 -6.31 -15.43
CA PHE A 10 -56.61 -6.49 -15.81
C PHE A 10 -55.71 -6.25 -14.59
N CYS A 11 -54.97 -7.26 -14.16
CA CYS A 11 -53.91 -7.12 -13.17
C CYS A 11 -52.56 -7.21 -13.89
N VAL A 12 -51.87 -6.07 -14.01
CA VAL A 12 -50.54 -5.98 -14.61
C VAL A 12 -49.52 -5.92 -13.48
N ILE A 13 -48.70 -6.96 -13.33
CA ILE A 13 -47.63 -7.02 -12.34
C ILE A 13 -46.32 -6.69 -13.07
N MET A 14 -45.77 -5.49 -12.78
CA MET A 14 -44.46 -5.06 -13.25
C MET A 14 -43.44 -5.26 -12.13
N CYS A 15 -42.40 -6.05 -12.37
CA CYS A 15 -41.24 -6.15 -11.48
C CYS A 15 -40.06 -5.41 -12.11
N ILE A 16 -39.45 -4.50 -11.34
CA ILE A 16 -38.14 -3.92 -11.63
C ILE A 16 -37.20 -4.46 -10.56
N THR A 17 -36.34 -5.42 -10.91
CA THR A 17 -35.25 -5.88 -10.05
C THR A 17 -34.00 -5.09 -10.39
N PHE A 18 -33.39 -4.46 -9.37
CA PHE A 18 -32.32 -3.47 -9.54
C PHE A 18 -30.93 -4.06 -9.86
N ASN A 19 -30.82 -5.37 -10.06
CA ASN A 19 -29.59 -6.02 -10.47
C ASN A 19 -29.91 -7.13 -11.48
N LEU A 20 -29.40 -6.95 -12.70
CA LEU A 20 -29.63 -7.72 -13.94
C LEU A 20 -30.98 -7.50 -14.65
N VAL A 21 -30.85 -7.14 -15.93
CA VAL A 21 -31.90 -6.87 -16.91
C VAL A 21 -32.68 -8.16 -17.22
N PHE A 22 -33.73 -8.43 -16.46
CA PHE A 22 -34.86 -9.25 -16.91
C PHE A 22 -36.16 -8.57 -16.51
N CYS A 23 -36.64 -7.68 -17.38
CA CYS A 23 -37.98 -7.11 -17.26
C CYS A 23 -38.99 -8.15 -17.81
N GLY A 24 -39.38 -9.11 -16.98
CA GLY A 24 -40.42 -10.08 -17.31
C GLY A 24 -41.77 -9.56 -16.88
N THR A 25 -42.66 -9.25 -17.82
CA THR A 25 -44.03 -8.83 -17.54
C THR A 25 -44.92 -10.06 -17.56
N THR A 26 -45.49 -10.45 -16.41
CA THR A 26 -46.40 -11.61 -16.36
C THR A 26 -47.83 -11.09 -16.24
N MET A 27 -48.67 -11.36 -17.25
CA MET A 27 -50.09 -10.99 -17.25
C MET A 27 -50.94 -12.19 -16.83
N VAL A 28 -51.72 -12.05 -15.76
CA VAL A 28 -52.65 -13.09 -15.30
C VAL A 28 -54.07 -12.66 -15.66
N ILE A 29 -54.76 -13.47 -16.47
CA ILE A 29 -56.16 -13.24 -16.87
C ILE A 29 -57.07 -13.91 -15.84
N LEU A 30 -57.82 -13.11 -15.08
CA LEU A 30 -58.86 -13.61 -14.18
C LEU A 30 -60.22 -13.46 -14.87
N LEU A 31 -60.90 -14.59 -15.12
CA LEU A 31 -62.15 -14.64 -15.87
C LEU A 31 -63.41 -14.41 -15.01
N ASP A 32 -63.29 -14.33 -13.68
CA ASP A 32 -64.37 -13.88 -12.79
C ASP A 32 -63.80 -13.09 -11.59
N SER A 33 -64.62 -12.19 -11.07
CA SER A 33 -64.31 -11.11 -10.12
C SER A 33 -64.02 -11.60 -8.69
N ASP A 34 -63.05 -12.50 -8.50
CA ASP A 34 -62.71 -13.04 -7.20
C ASP A 34 -61.38 -12.46 -6.67
N PHE A 35 -61.48 -11.27 -6.07
CA PHE A 35 -60.34 -10.51 -5.52
C PHE A 35 -59.50 -11.31 -4.52
N SER A 36 -60.14 -12.22 -3.76
CA SER A 36 -59.46 -13.10 -2.80
C SER A 36 -58.49 -14.07 -3.48
N ALA A 37 -58.86 -14.61 -4.66
CA ALA A 37 -58.00 -15.48 -5.43
C ALA A 37 -56.81 -14.70 -6.03
N ALA A 38 -57.05 -13.48 -6.51
CA ALA A 38 -56.02 -12.58 -7.01
C ALA A 38 -54.98 -12.24 -5.93
N ALA A 39 -55.44 -11.88 -4.72
CA ALA A 39 -54.57 -11.55 -3.59
C ALA A 39 -53.72 -12.75 -3.13
N LYS A 40 -54.30 -13.95 -3.11
CA LYS A 40 -53.57 -15.19 -2.79
C LYS A 40 -52.49 -15.48 -3.84
N MET A 41 -52.81 -15.36 -5.14
CA MET A 41 -51.81 -15.56 -6.19
C MET A 41 -50.69 -14.51 -6.14
N PHE A 42 -51.01 -13.24 -5.86
CA PHE A 42 -50.00 -12.20 -5.68
C PHE A 42 -49.07 -12.49 -4.49
N THR A 43 -49.62 -12.98 -3.37
CA THR A 43 -48.84 -13.33 -2.18
C THR A 43 -47.92 -14.52 -2.44
N VAL A 44 -48.42 -15.56 -3.13
CA VAL A 44 -47.61 -16.73 -3.49
C VAL A 44 -46.49 -16.34 -4.46
N TYR A 45 -46.80 -15.52 -5.47
CA TYR A 45 -45.81 -15.05 -6.45
C TYR A 45 -44.70 -14.21 -5.81
N THR A 46 -45.06 -13.24 -4.95
CA THR A 46 -44.08 -12.40 -4.25
C THR A 46 -43.20 -13.19 -3.29
N THR A 47 -43.78 -14.16 -2.56
CA THR A 47 -43.03 -15.03 -1.65
C THR A 47 -42.07 -15.96 -2.39
N SER A 48 -42.50 -16.50 -3.55
CA SER A 48 -41.65 -17.34 -4.41
C SER A 48 -40.47 -16.55 -5.00
N MET A 49 -40.72 -15.33 -5.51
CA MET A 49 -39.67 -14.47 -6.04
C MET A 49 -38.65 -14.06 -4.97
N LEU A 50 -39.10 -13.73 -3.75
CA LEU A 50 -38.19 -13.43 -2.64
C LEU A 50 -37.32 -14.64 -2.28
N SER A 51 -37.90 -15.83 -2.26
CA SER A 51 -37.19 -17.08 -1.97
C SER A 51 -36.14 -17.40 -3.05
N PHE A 52 -36.49 -17.22 -4.33
CA PHE A 52 -35.57 -17.43 -5.45
C PHE A 52 -34.40 -16.43 -5.42
N THR A 53 -34.68 -15.17 -5.08
CA THR A 53 -33.64 -14.13 -4.94
C THR A 53 -32.67 -14.47 -3.79
N LEU A 54 -33.16 -15.03 -2.68
CA LEU A 54 -32.32 -15.45 -1.56
C LEU A 54 -31.47 -16.69 -1.87
N ILE A 55 -31.93 -17.56 -2.76
CA ILE A 55 -31.22 -18.79 -3.15
C ILE A 55 -30.21 -18.54 -4.28
N CYS A 56 -30.54 -17.66 -5.23
CA CYS A 56 -29.76 -17.44 -6.44
C CYS A 56 -28.75 -16.30 -6.36
N VAL A 57 -28.69 -15.56 -5.25
CA VAL A 57 -27.59 -14.61 -5.00
C VAL A 57 -26.45 -15.40 -4.33
N PRO A 58 -25.32 -15.63 -5.03
CA PRO A 58 -24.18 -16.29 -4.41
C PRO A 58 -23.69 -15.46 -3.23
N SER A 59 -23.31 -16.14 -2.15
CA SER A 59 -22.78 -15.57 -0.89
C SER A 59 -21.61 -14.59 -1.08
N GLN A 60 -20.97 -14.59 -2.24
CA GLN A 60 -19.90 -13.66 -2.62
C GLN A 60 -20.41 -12.27 -3.04
N LEU A 61 -21.60 -12.15 -3.64
CA LEU A 61 -22.21 -10.85 -3.98
C LEU A 61 -22.72 -10.12 -2.74
N LEU A 62 -23.16 -10.87 -1.72
CA LEU A 62 -23.51 -10.32 -0.42
C LEU A 62 -22.28 -9.82 0.34
N SER A 63 -21.07 -10.31 0.11
CA SER A 63 -19.86 -9.81 0.80
C SER A 63 -19.53 -8.37 0.40
N ASN A 64 -19.48 -8.09 -0.90
CA ASN A 64 -19.09 -6.77 -1.39
C ASN A 64 -20.25 -5.75 -1.28
N ALA A 65 -21.49 -6.20 -1.48
CA ALA A 65 -22.66 -5.35 -1.26
C ALA A 65 -22.97 -5.16 0.24
N SER A 66 -22.64 -6.10 1.14
CA SER A 66 -22.93 -5.94 2.57
C SER A 66 -22.12 -4.81 3.20
N TYR A 67 -20.90 -4.52 2.74
CA TYR A 67 -20.13 -3.38 3.27
C TYR A 67 -20.69 -2.02 2.80
N ASP A 68 -21.01 -1.88 1.51
CA ASP A 68 -21.61 -0.63 0.99
C ASP A 68 -23.11 -0.47 1.31
N PHE A 69 -23.82 -1.56 1.53
CA PHE A 69 -25.24 -1.53 1.95
C PHE A 69 -25.38 -1.33 3.47
N HIS A 70 -24.36 -1.66 4.28
CA HIS A 70 -24.35 -1.27 5.70
C HIS A 70 -24.13 0.23 5.90
N THR A 71 -23.40 0.91 5.01
CA THR A 71 -23.16 2.35 5.09
C THR A 71 -24.33 3.19 4.57
N GLN A 72 -25.22 2.62 3.74
CA GLN A 72 -26.49 3.24 3.37
C GLN A 72 -27.67 2.51 4.02
N SER A 73 -28.07 2.96 5.21
CA SER A 73 -29.31 2.53 5.89
C SER A 73 -30.54 2.61 4.97
N PHE A 74 -30.85 1.52 4.27
CA PHE A 74 -32.04 1.42 3.39
C PHE A 74 -33.33 1.06 4.15
N PHE A 75 -33.25 0.83 5.46
CA PHE A 75 -34.40 0.73 6.36
C PHE A 75 -34.51 1.97 7.26
N GLY A 76 -34.91 3.10 6.67
CA GLY A 76 -35.05 4.41 7.31
C GLY A 76 -36.17 4.56 8.35
N PHE A 77 -36.56 3.47 9.03
CA PHE A 77 -37.56 3.50 10.11
C PHE A 77 -36.88 3.67 11.46
N GLY A 78 -36.58 4.91 11.84
CA GLY A 78 -36.09 5.23 13.19
C GLY A 78 -35.48 6.62 13.32
N GLN A 79 -35.23 7.04 14.56
CA GLN A 79 -34.38 8.21 14.86
C GLN A 79 -32.95 7.92 14.37
N SER A 80 -32.31 8.90 13.73
CA SER A 80 -30.93 8.84 13.26
C SER A 80 -30.25 10.19 13.44
N ALA A 81 -28.93 10.23 13.28
CA ALA A 81 -28.11 11.42 13.39
C ALA A 81 -27.07 11.50 12.27
N ASP A 82 -26.71 12.72 11.92
CA ASP A 82 -25.57 13.04 11.07
C ASP A 82 -24.38 13.40 11.94
N ILE A 83 -23.21 12.86 11.58
CA ILE A 83 -21.95 13.11 12.25
C ILE A 83 -21.07 13.95 11.33
N GLU A 84 -20.64 15.10 11.83
CA GLU A 84 -19.66 15.96 11.19
C GLU A 84 -18.40 16.04 12.05
N ILE A 85 -17.24 15.87 11.44
CA ILE A 85 -15.94 15.91 12.11
C ILE A 85 -15.18 17.10 11.55
N THR A 86 -14.83 18.05 12.41
CA THR A 86 -14.05 19.23 12.06
C THR A 86 -12.73 19.17 12.81
N LEU A 87 -11.61 19.19 12.07
CA LEU A 87 -10.27 19.14 12.65
C LEU A 87 -9.75 20.53 12.95
N ASP A 88 -9.02 20.67 14.06
CA ASP A 88 -8.42 21.93 14.43
C ASP A 88 -7.36 22.34 13.40
N GLY A 89 -7.41 23.61 12.99
CA GLY A 89 -6.49 24.19 12.01
C GLY A 89 -6.68 23.68 10.58
N ALA A 90 -7.79 23.00 10.25
CA ALA A 90 -8.06 22.45 8.91
C ALA A 90 -7.85 23.45 7.76
N ASP A 91 -8.22 24.72 7.95
CA ASP A 91 -8.06 25.78 6.93
C ASP A 91 -6.60 26.18 6.67
N SER A 92 -5.72 25.95 7.65
CA SER A 92 -4.31 26.35 7.60
C SER A 92 -3.36 25.17 7.37
N ARG A 93 -3.81 23.95 7.69
CA ARG A 93 -3.01 22.74 7.59
C ARG A 93 -2.84 22.35 6.13
N LYS A 94 -1.66 21.81 5.81
CA LYS A 94 -1.36 21.31 4.48
C LYS A 94 -2.23 20.10 4.16
N SER A 95 -2.53 19.92 2.88
CA SER A 95 -3.12 18.68 2.37
C SER A 95 -2.12 17.95 1.48
N ALA A 96 -2.33 16.67 1.29
CA ALA A 96 -1.59 15.86 0.32
C ALA A 96 -2.57 15.07 -0.56
N ASP A 97 -2.18 14.88 -1.81
CA ASP A 97 -2.92 14.04 -2.75
C ASP A 97 -2.50 12.58 -2.54
N ILE A 98 -3.47 11.67 -2.51
CA ILE A 98 -3.26 10.23 -2.45
C ILE A 98 -4.17 9.54 -3.47
N LYS A 99 -3.69 8.45 -4.07
CA LYS A 99 -4.52 7.60 -4.91
C LYS A 99 -5.49 6.80 -4.03
N SER A 100 -6.77 6.85 -4.38
CA SER A 100 -7.81 5.98 -3.84
C SER A 100 -7.74 4.59 -4.49
N GLU A 101 -8.48 3.63 -3.94
CA GLU A 101 -8.57 2.26 -4.49
C GLU A 101 -9.11 2.27 -5.93
N ASP A 102 -10.03 3.19 -6.25
CA ASP A 102 -10.58 3.41 -7.60
C ASP A 102 -9.59 4.06 -8.59
N GLY A 103 -8.35 4.35 -8.17
CA GLY A 103 -7.34 5.07 -8.95
C GLY A 103 -7.57 6.58 -9.05
N LYS A 104 -8.64 7.12 -8.46
CA LYS A 104 -8.90 8.56 -8.37
C LYS A 104 -7.92 9.22 -7.39
N LYS A 105 -7.51 10.45 -7.67
CA LYS A 105 -6.74 11.26 -6.71
C LYS A 105 -7.66 11.95 -5.73
N GLU A 106 -7.49 11.64 -4.45
CA GLU A 106 -8.18 12.29 -3.34
C GLU A 106 -7.20 13.19 -2.58
N ARG A 107 -7.73 14.23 -1.93
CA ARG A 107 -6.93 15.20 -1.19
C ARG A 107 -7.39 15.25 0.26
N HIS A 108 -6.49 14.87 1.15
CA HIS A 108 -6.75 14.78 2.59
C HIS A 108 -5.74 15.61 3.38
N LEU A 109 -6.07 15.94 4.64
CA LEU A 109 -5.16 16.69 5.51
C LEU A 109 -3.89 15.88 5.80
N LEU A 110 -2.74 16.57 5.73
CA LEU A 110 -1.43 16.00 5.92
C LEU A 110 -1.00 16.10 7.39
N TYR A 111 -0.56 14.97 7.93
CA TYR A 111 0.02 14.83 9.26
C TYR A 111 1.43 14.23 9.18
N LEU A 112 2.23 14.54 10.20
CA LEU A 112 3.52 13.90 10.45
C LEU A 112 3.45 13.08 11.75
N ASP A 113 4.46 12.24 11.93
CA ASP A 113 4.65 11.49 13.16
C ASP A 113 4.77 12.41 14.38
N GLY A 114 4.18 12.00 15.50
CA GLY A 114 4.13 12.76 16.75
C GLY A 114 3.17 13.96 16.76
N GLU A 115 2.56 14.36 15.63
CA GLU A 115 1.58 15.45 15.64
C GLU A 115 0.29 15.10 16.40
N THR A 116 -0.23 16.04 17.19
CA THR A 116 -1.56 15.96 17.82
C THR A 116 -2.67 15.95 16.78
N VAL A 117 -3.68 15.12 17.00
CA VAL A 117 -4.93 15.07 16.23
C VAL A 117 -6.08 15.48 17.16
N SER A 118 -6.60 16.68 16.95
CA SER A 118 -7.67 17.27 17.76
C SER A 118 -8.75 17.91 16.88
N GLY A 119 -9.93 18.10 17.45
CA GLY A 119 -11.04 18.72 16.77
C GLY A 119 -12.35 18.62 17.51
N LYS A 120 -13.42 18.89 16.76
CA LYS A 120 -14.80 18.90 17.23
C LYS A 120 -15.66 17.97 16.42
N ILE A 121 -16.53 17.24 17.10
CA ILE A 121 -17.51 16.33 16.52
C ILE A 121 -18.89 16.93 16.77
N ASN A 122 -19.62 17.21 15.70
CA ASN A 122 -20.98 17.71 15.76
C ASN A 122 -21.95 16.59 15.39
N ILE A 123 -22.89 16.30 16.27
CA ILE A 123 -23.93 15.29 16.06
C ILE A 123 -25.26 16.02 15.91
N SER A 124 -25.85 15.92 14.73
CA SER A 124 -27.13 16.55 14.38
C SER A 124 -28.23 15.52 14.26
N LEU A 125 -29.31 15.66 15.03
CA LEU A 125 -30.45 14.74 14.96
C LEU A 125 -31.27 15.03 13.70
N ARG A 126 -31.51 14.01 12.87
CA ARG A 126 -32.24 14.17 11.59
C ARG A 126 -33.72 14.50 11.76
N LYS A 127 -34.31 14.11 12.87
CA LYS A 127 -35.72 14.33 13.20
C LYS A 127 -35.82 14.82 14.65
N ALA A 128 -36.89 15.56 14.95
CA ALA A 128 -37.22 15.88 16.34
C ALA A 128 -37.56 14.58 17.09
N GLY A 129 -36.84 14.31 18.19
CA GLY A 129 -36.99 13.07 18.95
C GLY A 129 -35.72 12.73 19.71
N LYS A 130 -35.81 11.69 20.55
CA LYS A 130 -34.68 11.17 21.32
C LYS A 130 -33.95 10.06 20.56
N LEU A 131 -32.62 10.10 20.58
CA LEU A 131 -31.76 9.03 20.06
C LEU A 131 -31.10 8.30 21.23
N GLU A 132 -31.57 7.09 21.53
CA GLU A 132 -30.96 6.21 22.53
C GLU A 132 -29.64 5.61 21.99
N HIS A 133 -28.57 5.68 22.78
CA HIS A 133 -27.25 5.15 22.44
C HIS A 133 -26.57 4.49 23.64
N GLN A 134 -25.69 3.52 23.38
CA GLN A 134 -24.86 2.82 24.37
C GLN A 134 -23.47 3.44 24.53
N GLY A 135 -23.28 4.62 23.95
CA GLY A 135 -22.04 5.39 24.07
C GLY A 135 -21.73 6.11 22.77
N VAL A 136 -20.94 7.16 22.87
CA VAL A 136 -20.35 7.84 21.70
C VAL A 136 -18.85 7.82 21.89
N LYS A 137 -18.11 7.37 20.88
CA LYS A 137 -16.66 7.34 20.90
C LYS A 137 -16.07 7.88 19.60
N VAL A 138 -14.85 8.36 19.69
CA VAL A 138 -13.98 8.62 18.54
C VAL A 138 -12.72 7.78 18.66
N GLU A 139 -12.27 7.26 17.53
CA GLU A 139 -11.10 6.41 17.41
C GLU A 139 -10.15 7.02 16.38
N PHE A 140 -8.86 7.05 16.68
CA PHE A 140 -7.80 7.26 15.69
C PHE A 140 -7.19 5.91 15.37
N VAL A 141 -7.27 5.51 14.09
CA VAL A 141 -6.85 4.17 13.65
C VAL A 141 -5.81 4.31 12.53
N GLY A 142 -4.70 3.58 12.68
CA GLY A 142 -3.74 3.30 11.63
C GLY A 142 -3.75 1.81 11.34
N GLN A 143 -4.05 1.42 10.10
CA GLN A 143 -4.19 0.01 9.73
C GLN A 143 -3.61 -0.32 8.35
N ILE A 144 -3.26 -1.59 8.19
CA ILE A 144 -2.86 -2.19 6.92
C ILE A 144 -3.98 -3.13 6.46
N GLU A 145 -4.43 -2.95 5.23
CA GLU A 145 -5.43 -3.76 4.55
C GLU A 145 -4.74 -4.54 3.44
N LEU A 146 -4.82 -5.86 3.50
CA LEU A 146 -4.27 -6.74 2.47
C LEU A 146 -5.43 -7.22 1.58
N TYR A 147 -5.35 -6.99 0.27
CA TYR A 147 -6.49 -7.27 -0.60
C TYR A 147 -6.77 -8.76 -0.82
N TYR A 148 -5.81 -9.63 -0.54
CA TYR A 148 -6.05 -11.07 -0.52
C TYR A 148 -6.78 -11.54 0.74
N ASP A 149 -6.82 -10.72 1.81
CA ASP A 149 -7.46 -11.00 3.09
C ASP A 149 -8.28 -9.77 3.57
N ARG A 150 -9.19 -9.29 2.70
CA ARG A 150 -9.96 -8.04 2.93
C ARG A 150 -10.76 -8.02 4.23
N GLY A 151 -11.09 -9.19 4.79
CA GLY A 151 -11.82 -9.30 6.06
C GLY A 151 -10.96 -9.08 7.30
N ASN A 152 -9.64 -9.00 7.16
CA ASN A 152 -8.70 -8.96 8.26
C ASN A 152 -7.84 -7.70 8.20
N HIS A 153 -8.28 -6.66 8.92
CA HIS A 153 -7.52 -5.42 9.04
C HIS A 153 -6.43 -5.56 10.10
N HIS A 154 -5.22 -5.15 9.76
CA HIS A 154 -4.09 -5.16 10.69
C HIS A 154 -3.88 -3.76 11.26
N GLU A 155 -4.57 -3.48 12.37
CA GLU A 155 -4.38 -2.26 13.13
C GLU A 155 -2.99 -2.27 13.81
N PHE A 156 -2.19 -1.25 13.55
CA PHE A 156 -0.91 -1.02 14.24
C PHE A 156 -0.97 0.20 15.17
N THR A 157 -2.03 1.01 15.06
CA THR A 157 -2.35 2.09 16.00
C THR A 157 -3.86 2.17 16.17
N ASN A 158 -4.32 2.17 17.42
CA ASN A 158 -5.74 2.34 17.75
C ASN A 158 -5.85 3.10 19.07
N LEU A 159 -6.30 4.35 19.00
CA LEU A 159 -6.52 5.22 20.16
C LEU A 159 -8.01 5.52 20.26
N VAL A 160 -8.61 5.33 21.45
CA VAL A 160 -10.04 5.52 21.67
C VAL A 160 -10.28 6.61 22.71
N LYS A 161 -11.23 7.50 22.43
CA LYS A 161 -11.74 8.49 23.40
C LYS A 161 -13.26 8.38 23.49
N GLU A 162 -13.75 8.06 24.67
CA GLU A 162 -15.19 8.10 24.97
C GLU A 162 -15.65 9.55 25.10
N LEU A 163 -16.67 9.92 24.34
CA LEU A 163 -17.26 11.26 24.28
C LEU A 163 -18.53 11.36 25.12
N ALA A 164 -19.29 10.27 25.18
CA ALA A 164 -20.49 10.16 26.02
C ALA A 164 -20.72 8.73 26.51
N ARG A 165 -21.16 8.60 27.76
CA ARG A 165 -21.65 7.34 28.35
C ARG A 165 -22.99 6.92 27.72
N PRO A 166 -23.45 5.67 27.92
CA PRO A 166 -24.79 5.26 27.53
C PRO A 166 -25.86 6.26 27.99
N GLY A 167 -26.78 6.62 27.10
CA GLY A 167 -27.77 7.66 27.37
C GLY A 167 -28.68 7.98 26.18
N GLU A 168 -29.26 9.18 26.21
CA GLU A 168 -30.16 9.69 25.17
C GLU A 168 -29.69 11.06 24.67
N LEU A 169 -29.61 11.24 23.35
CA LEU A 169 -29.43 12.55 22.73
C LEU A 169 -30.80 13.14 22.38
N THR A 170 -31.14 14.29 22.96
CA THR A 170 -32.41 14.99 22.74
C THR A 170 -32.28 16.21 21.84
N HIS A 171 -31.06 16.71 21.66
CA HIS A 171 -30.73 17.89 20.86
C HIS A 171 -29.39 17.70 20.15
N ASN A 172 -29.12 18.54 19.16
CA ASN A 172 -27.83 18.57 18.49
C ASN A 172 -26.73 18.86 19.52
N THR A 173 -25.70 18.03 19.52
CA THR A 173 -24.66 18.05 20.56
C THR A 173 -23.29 18.08 19.91
N SER A 174 -22.35 18.76 20.55
CA SER A 174 -20.96 18.81 20.11
C SER A 174 -20.01 18.28 21.18
N TYR A 175 -19.00 17.55 20.75
CA TYR A 175 -17.94 17.01 21.61
C TYR A 175 -16.57 17.44 21.09
N GLU A 176 -15.68 17.81 22.00
CA GLU A 176 -14.28 18.08 21.68
C GLU A 176 -13.45 16.82 21.92
N PHE A 177 -12.46 16.59 21.06
CA PHE A 177 -11.53 15.48 21.20
C PHE A 177 -10.10 15.92 20.95
N GLU A 178 -9.17 15.19 21.56
CA GLU A 178 -7.74 15.41 21.39
C GLU A 178 -7.02 14.08 21.64
N PHE A 179 -6.18 13.71 20.69
CA PHE A 179 -5.16 12.69 20.82
C PHE A 179 -3.81 13.39 20.72
N ALA A 180 -3.11 13.53 21.84
CA ALA A 180 -1.81 14.20 21.89
C ALA A 180 -0.68 13.24 21.49
N ASN A 181 0.35 13.78 20.81
CA ASN A 181 1.59 13.06 20.48
C ASN A 181 1.35 11.70 19.78
N VAL A 182 0.48 11.68 18.78
CA VAL A 182 0.05 10.43 18.13
C VAL A 182 1.17 9.85 17.29
N GLU A 183 1.56 8.60 17.58
CA GLU A 183 2.51 7.83 16.78
C GLU A 183 1.91 7.49 15.41
N LYS A 184 2.64 7.80 14.34
CA LYS A 184 2.29 7.51 12.95
C LYS A 184 3.54 7.01 12.23
N PRO A 185 4.02 5.80 12.58
CA PRO A 185 5.36 5.33 12.22
C PRO A 185 5.55 5.08 10.71
N PHE A 186 4.46 4.96 9.95
CA PHE A 186 4.49 4.61 8.53
C PHE A 186 3.79 5.65 7.65
N GLU A 187 4.33 5.88 6.47
CA GLU A 187 3.71 6.74 5.46
C GLU A 187 2.48 6.07 4.83
N SER A 188 1.41 6.85 4.60
CA SER A 188 0.20 6.38 3.92
C SER A 188 0.53 5.86 2.52
N TYR A 189 -0.06 4.73 2.14
CA TYR A 189 0.21 4.07 0.88
C TYR A 189 -1.04 3.38 0.32
N THR A 190 -1.28 3.55 -0.97
CA THR A 190 -2.30 2.79 -1.71
C THR A 190 -1.59 2.09 -2.87
N GLY A 191 -1.49 0.78 -2.76
CA GLY A 191 -0.78 -0.10 -3.69
C GLY A 191 -1.70 -0.98 -4.51
N SER A 192 -1.11 -1.98 -5.16
CA SER A 192 -1.83 -2.95 -5.99
C SER A 192 -2.52 -4.01 -5.14
N ASN A 193 -1.88 -4.46 -4.06
CA ASN A 193 -2.32 -5.56 -3.20
C ASN A 193 -2.43 -5.17 -1.71
N VAL A 194 -2.04 -3.94 -1.36
CA VAL A 194 -2.02 -3.45 0.02
C VAL A 194 -2.38 -1.97 0.11
N ARG A 195 -3.09 -1.62 1.19
CA ARG A 195 -3.35 -0.23 1.57
C ARG A 195 -2.93 -0.01 3.02
N LEU A 196 -2.19 1.07 3.27
CA LEU A 196 -1.87 1.57 4.60
C LEU A 196 -2.53 2.94 4.75
N ARG A 197 -3.51 3.04 5.66
CA ARG A 197 -4.29 4.26 5.86
C ARG A 197 -4.43 4.64 7.33
N TYR A 198 -4.66 5.93 7.54
CA TYR A 198 -5.01 6.52 8.83
C TYR A 198 -6.35 7.22 8.71
N PHE A 199 -7.19 7.08 9.73
CA PHE A 199 -8.51 7.72 9.74
C PHE A 199 -8.99 7.96 11.16
N LEU A 200 -9.90 8.91 11.30
CA LEU A 200 -10.73 9.08 12.49
C LEU A 200 -12.06 8.39 12.25
N ARG A 201 -12.50 7.58 13.21
CA ARG A 201 -13.80 6.92 13.21
C ARG A 201 -14.62 7.36 14.40
N VAL A 202 -15.76 8.00 14.15
CA VAL A 202 -16.73 8.33 15.19
C VAL A 202 -17.85 7.30 15.15
N THR A 203 -18.17 6.72 16.30
CA THR A 203 -19.21 5.70 16.44
C THR A 203 -20.21 6.11 17.51
N ILE A 204 -21.47 6.21 17.13
CA ILE A 204 -22.61 6.24 18.05
C ILE A 204 -23.11 4.80 18.18
N VAL A 205 -22.80 4.17 19.31
CA VAL A 205 -23.14 2.76 19.55
C VAL A 205 -24.62 2.65 19.82
N ARG A 206 -25.34 1.77 19.12
CA ARG A 206 -26.79 1.59 19.26
C ARG A 206 -27.13 0.11 19.44
N ARG A 207 -28.36 -0.16 19.88
CA ARG A 207 -28.82 -1.54 20.11
C ARG A 207 -28.91 -2.37 18.83
N LEU A 208 -29.26 -1.75 17.70
CA LEU A 208 -29.49 -2.44 16.43
C LEU A 208 -28.34 -2.24 15.44
N SER A 209 -28.10 -0.99 15.07
CA SER A 209 -27.04 -0.62 14.14
C SER A 209 -26.39 0.69 14.55
N ASP A 210 -25.07 0.64 14.69
CA ASP A 210 -24.24 1.80 15.00
C ASP A 210 -24.29 2.83 13.88
N ILE A 211 -24.16 4.10 14.24
CA ILE A 211 -23.96 5.18 13.26
C ILE A 211 -22.47 5.49 13.26
N VAL A 212 -21.82 5.27 12.13
CA VAL A 212 -20.37 5.41 11.97
C VAL A 212 -20.07 6.46 10.92
N LYS A 213 -19.09 7.33 11.22
CA LYS A 213 -18.52 8.27 10.25
C LYS A 213 -17.01 8.20 10.30
N GLU A 214 -16.40 8.07 9.14
CA GLU A 214 -14.95 8.09 8.97
C GLU A 214 -14.50 9.32 8.19
N ILE A 215 -13.32 9.83 8.54
CA ILE A 215 -12.55 10.77 7.71
C ILE A 215 -11.11 10.29 7.61
N GLU A 216 -10.55 10.29 6.39
CA GLU A 216 -9.19 9.86 6.14
C GLU A 216 -8.16 10.97 6.37
N LEU A 217 -6.96 10.56 6.75
CA LEU A 217 -5.80 11.43 6.95
C LEU A 217 -4.62 10.85 6.16
N VAL A 218 -3.80 11.73 5.58
CA VAL A 218 -2.56 11.32 4.93
C VAL A 218 -1.39 11.57 5.87
N VAL A 219 -0.54 10.56 6.04
CA VAL A 219 0.69 10.66 6.81
C VAL A 219 1.87 10.60 5.85
N HIS A 220 2.83 11.51 6.01
CA HIS A 220 4.12 11.44 5.34
C HIS A 220 5.24 11.17 6.36
N THR A 221 6.22 10.36 5.96
CA THR A 221 7.46 10.16 6.71
C THR A 221 8.56 10.94 6.04
N LEU A 222 9.06 11.97 6.73
CA LEU A 222 10.16 12.78 6.22
C LEU A 222 11.50 12.12 6.57
N SER A 223 12.46 12.19 5.64
CA SER A 223 13.84 11.81 5.90
C SER A 223 14.79 12.97 5.60
N SER A 224 15.94 12.98 6.27
CA SER A 224 17.05 13.86 5.94
C SER A 224 17.93 13.24 4.85
N TYR A 225 18.84 14.04 4.31
CA TYR A 225 19.86 13.52 3.40
C TYR A 225 20.62 12.37 4.08
N PRO A 226 20.83 11.25 3.37
CA PRO A 226 21.67 10.19 3.90
C PRO A 226 23.11 10.67 4.03
N ASP A 227 23.78 10.30 5.12
CA ASP A 227 25.15 10.73 5.43
C ASP A 227 26.18 10.27 4.39
N MET A 228 25.88 9.17 3.69
CA MET A 228 26.68 8.62 2.60
C MET A 228 25.80 8.33 1.39
N ASN A 229 26.24 8.83 0.23
CA ASN A 229 25.55 8.64 -1.04
C ASN A 229 26.58 8.48 -2.16
N ASN A 230 27.14 7.28 -2.23
CA ASN A 230 28.20 6.97 -3.19
C ASN A 230 27.60 6.72 -4.58
N PRO A 231 28.35 7.04 -5.66
CA PRO A 231 28.03 6.57 -6.99
C PRO A 231 27.92 5.04 -7.01
N ILE A 232 27.01 4.53 -7.82
CA ILE A 232 26.88 3.10 -8.08
C ILE A 232 27.28 2.84 -9.53
N LYS A 233 28.00 1.72 -9.72
CA LYS A 233 28.28 1.14 -11.03
C LYS A 233 27.48 -0.14 -11.20
N MET A 234 26.72 -0.23 -12.28
CA MET A 234 26.00 -1.42 -12.69
C MET A 234 26.59 -1.90 -14.02
N GLU A 235 27.13 -3.11 -14.02
CA GLU A 235 27.82 -3.68 -15.18
C GLU A 235 26.97 -4.79 -15.81
N VAL A 236 26.92 -4.79 -17.14
CA VAL A 236 26.39 -5.89 -17.96
C VAL A 236 27.52 -6.40 -18.83
N GLY A 237 27.95 -7.63 -18.54
CA GLY A 237 29.08 -8.26 -19.20
C GLY A 237 28.71 -9.64 -19.73
N ILE A 238 29.08 -9.90 -20.98
CA ILE A 238 29.17 -11.23 -21.59
C ILE A 238 30.62 -11.38 -22.00
N GLU A 239 31.27 -12.43 -21.51
CA GLU A 239 32.68 -12.70 -21.78
C GLU A 239 32.99 -12.62 -23.27
N ASP A 240 34.07 -11.90 -23.60
CA ASP A 240 34.55 -11.68 -24.97
C ASP A 240 33.55 -11.09 -25.98
N CYS A 241 32.37 -10.64 -25.56
CA CYS A 241 31.29 -10.26 -26.46
C CYS A 241 30.72 -8.86 -26.17
N LEU A 242 30.44 -8.57 -24.90
CA LEU A 242 29.77 -7.33 -24.50
C LEU A 242 30.25 -6.92 -23.11
N HIS A 243 30.59 -5.65 -22.93
CA HIS A 243 30.86 -5.09 -21.61
C HIS A 243 30.40 -3.64 -21.60
N ILE A 244 29.32 -3.39 -20.87
CA ILE A 244 28.71 -2.08 -20.69
C ILE A 244 28.68 -1.76 -19.21
N GLU A 245 29.13 -0.55 -18.86
CA GLU A 245 29.07 -0.03 -17.49
C GLU A 245 28.08 1.13 -17.46
N PHE A 246 27.10 1.08 -16.56
CA PHE A 246 26.23 2.21 -16.23
C PHE A 246 26.58 2.73 -14.84
N GLU A 247 27.17 3.92 -14.80
CA GLU A 247 27.51 4.63 -13.57
C GLU A 247 26.46 5.71 -13.29
N TYR A 248 25.95 5.79 -12.06
CA TYR A 248 25.04 6.85 -11.64
C TYR A 248 25.39 7.42 -10.27
N ASN A 249 25.04 8.68 -10.07
CA ASN A 249 25.65 9.55 -9.06
C ASN A 249 25.32 9.24 -7.60
N LYS A 250 24.25 8.48 -7.33
CA LYS A 250 23.72 8.27 -5.97
C LYS A 250 23.02 6.91 -5.87
N SER A 251 23.03 6.30 -4.69
CA SER A 251 22.19 5.13 -4.37
C SER A 251 20.82 5.51 -3.79
N LYS A 252 20.71 6.76 -3.32
CA LYS A 252 19.53 7.28 -2.63
C LYS A 252 19.08 8.60 -3.23
N TYR A 253 17.81 8.69 -3.62
CA TYR A 253 17.23 9.85 -4.31
C TYR A 253 15.98 10.34 -3.59
N HIS A 254 15.79 11.66 -3.49
CA HIS A 254 14.50 12.14 -3.04
C HIS A 254 13.45 12.06 -4.17
N LEU A 255 12.15 12.05 -3.85
CA LEU A 255 11.06 11.89 -4.82
C LEU A 255 11.01 12.93 -5.97
N LYS A 256 11.78 14.00 -5.87
CA LYS A 256 11.88 15.08 -6.87
C LYS A 256 13.30 15.29 -7.39
N ASP A 257 14.19 14.32 -7.14
CA ASP A 257 15.60 14.40 -7.52
C ASP A 257 15.78 14.06 -9.01
N VAL A 258 17.01 14.14 -9.48
CA VAL A 258 17.40 13.72 -10.83
C VAL A 258 18.47 12.65 -10.72
N ILE A 259 18.21 11.50 -11.34
CA ILE A 259 19.21 10.46 -11.53
C ILE A 259 20.12 10.92 -12.65
N VAL A 260 21.38 11.14 -12.34
CA VAL A 260 22.40 11.56 -13.30
C VAL A 260 23.42 10.45 -13.41
N GLY A 261 23.61 9.96 -14.62
CA GLY A 261 24.54 8.86 -14.87
C GLY A 261 25.15 8.92 -16.26
N LYS A 262 25.96 7.91 -16.55
CA LYS A 262 26.66 7.77 -17.82
C LYS A 262 26.83 6.29 -18.14
N ILE A 263 26.53 5.93 -19.37
CA ILE A 263 26.76 4.58 -19.90
C ILE A 263 28.09 4.60 -20.66
N TYR A 264 28.93 3.60 -20.43
CA TYR A 264 30.22 3.42 -21.08
C TYR A 264 30.23 2.09 -21.83
N PHE A 265 30.63 2.13 -23.10
CA PHE A 265 30.75 0.94 -23.95
C PHE A 265 32.20 0.47 -23.96
N LEU A 266 32.55 -0.47 -23.08
CA LEU A 266 33.92 -0.96 -22.90
C LEU A 266 34.28 -2.05 -23.92
N LEU A 267 33.32 -2.91 -24.27
CA LEU A 267 33.44 -3.92 -25.31
C LEU A 267 32.09 -4.09 -26.00
N VAL A 268 32.07 -4.00 -27.33
CA VAL A 268 30.87 -4.22 -28.15
C VAL A 268 31.29 -5.05 -29.37
N ARG A 269 31.08 -6.37 -29.30
CA ARG A 269 31.26 -7.30 -30.43
C ARG A 269 29.93 -7.88 -30.92
N ILE A 270 28.89 -7.82 -30.08
CA ILE A 270 27.50 -8.12 -30.46
C ILE A 270 26.83 -6.82 -30.89
N LYS A 271 26.01 -6.90 -31.93
CA LYS A 271 25.21 -5.76 -32.38
C LYS A 271 23.98 -5.60 -31.51
N ILE A 272 23.84 -4.41 -30.93
CA ILE A 272 22.71 -4.05 -30.07
C ILE A 272 21.61 -3.50 -30.97
N LYS A 273 20.40 -4.04 -30.82
CA LYS A 273 19.18 -3.59 -31.50
C LYS A 273 18.49 -2.52 -30.68
N HIS A 274 18.34 -2.74 -29.37
CA HIS A 274 17.61 -1.84 -28.47
C HIS A 274 18.27 -1.77 -27.10
N MET A 275 18.29 -0.58 -26.50
CA MET A 275 18.71 -0.42 -25.10
C MET A 275 17.84 0.60 -24.38
N GLU A 276 17.42 0.25 -23.17
CA GLU A 276 16.58 1.09 -22.33
C GLU A 276 16.95 1.01 -20.85
N ILE A 277 16.63 2.07 -20.11
CA ILE A 277 16.60 2.08 -18.65
C ILE A 277 15.14 2.22 -18.20
N ALA A 278 14.72 1.33 -17.32
CA ALA A 278 13.42 1.41 -16.67
C ALA A 278 13.55 1.67 -15.16
N ILE A 279 12.59 2.41 -14.60
CA ILE A 279 12.36 2.45 -13.15
C ILE A 279 11.25 1.45 -12.87
N ILE A 280 11.56 0.40 -12.12
CA ILE A 280 10.60 -0.62 -11.70
C ILE A 280 10.28 -0.43 -10.23
N LYS A 281 9.00 -0.31 -9.91
CA LYS A 281 8.47 -0.42 -8.55
C LYS A 281 8.08 -1.87 -8.31
N ARG A 282 8.60 -2.45 -7.24
CA ARG A 282 8.24 -3.79 -6.77
C ARG A 282 7.50 -3.68 -5.46
N GLU A 283 6.24 -4.08 -5.44
CA GLU A 283 5.44 -4.24 -4.25
C GLU A 283 5.40 -5.71 -3.85
N THR A 284 5.86 -6.03 -2.65
CA THR A 284 5.81 -7.39 -2.11
C THR A 284 4.89 -7.38 -0.89
N THR A 285 3.86 -8.22 -0.88
CA THR A 285 2.87 -8.32 0.21
C THR A 285 2.79 -9.74 0.76
N GLY A 286 2.36 -9.88 2.01
CA GLY A 286 2.20 -11.15 2.68
C GLY A 286 3.42 -11.59 3.49
N SER A 287 3.36 -12.81 4.03
CA SER A 287 4.39 -13.35 4.91
C SER A 287 4.55 -14.86 4.72
N GLY A 288 5.80 -15.33 4.70
CA GLY A 288 6.11 -16.75 4.57
C GLY A 288 5.67 -17.32 3.21
N PRO A 289 5.01 -18.49 3.14
CA PRO A 289 4.66 -19.14 1.88
C PRO A 289 3.61 -18.39 1.05
N HIS A 290 2.90 -17.42 1.64
CA HIS A 290 1.89 -16.59 0.95
C HIS A 290 2.44 -15.19 0.64
N THR A 291 3.58 -15.13 -0.05
CA THR A 291 4.17 -13.87 -0.49
C THR A 291 3.77 -13.59 -1.93
N PHE A 292 3.17 -12.42 -2.19
CA PHE A 292 2.82 -11.94 -3.52
C PHE A 292 3.78 -10.82 -3.92
N THR A 293 4.19 -10.79 -5.19
CA THR A 293 5.05 -9.73 -5.71
C THR A 293 4.42 -9.16 -6.97
N ASP A 294 4.22 -7.85 -6.98
CA ASP A 294 3.73 -7.07 -8.11
C ASP A 294 4.86 -6.16 -8.60
N ASN A 295 5.10 -6.14 -9.92
CA ASN A 295 6.12 -5.31 -10.54
C ASN A 295 5.46 -4.32 -11.50
N GLU A 296 5.62 -3.03 -11.22
CA GLU A 296 5.09 -1.93 -12.03
C GLU A 296 6.26 -1.19 -12.71
N THR A 297 6.23 -1.05 -14.03
CA THR A 297 7.18 -0.21 -14.75
C THR A 297 6.72 1.25 -14.69
N ILE A 298 7.38 2.06 -13.85
CA ILE A 298 7.01 3.46 -13.61
C ILE A 298 7.44 4.36 -14.76
N ALA A 299 8.64 4.10 -15.30
CA ALA A 299 9.23 4.87 -16.36
C ALA A 299 10.06 3.96 -17.25
N LYS A 300 10.04 4.22 -18.56
CA LYS A 300 10.91 3.59 -19.55
C LYS A 300 11.60 4.69 -20.35
N TYR A 301 12.92 4.60 -20.42
CA TYR A 301 13.78 5.51 -21.17
C TYR A 301 14.52 4.73 -22.23
N GLU A 302 14.11 4.88 -23.48
CA GLU A 302 14.83 4.35 -24.63
C GLU A 302 16.09 5.20 -24.84
N ILE A 303 17.24 4.55 -24.89
CA ILE A 303 18.53 5.25 -24.89
C ILE A 303 19.09 5.31 -26.30
N MET A 304 19.01 4.20 -27.03
CA MET A 304 19.57 4.10 -28.36
C MET A 304 18.86 3.05 -29.20
N ASP A 305 18.89 3.32 -30.51
CA ASP A 305 18.58 2.41 -31.59
C ASP A 305 19.85 2.31 -32.47
N GLY A 306 20.45 1.13 -32.55
CA GLY A 306 21.67 0.86 -33.33
C GLY A 306 22.93 0.45 -32.53
N ALA A 307 24.03 0.25 -33.25
CA ALA A 307 25.26 -0.35 -32.72
C ALA A 307 26.26 0.70 -32.19
N PRO A 308 26.47 0.81 -30.86
CA PRO A 308 27.49 1.69 -30.30
C PRO A 308 28.90 1.17 -30.60
N VAL A 309 29.90 2.04 -30.62
CA VAL A 309 31.30 1.62 -30.74
C VAL A 309 32.03 1.64 -29.40
N LYS A 310 33.06 0.81 -29.29
CA LYS A 310 33.92 0.78 -28.10
C LYS A 310 34.51 2.17 -27.82
N GLY A 311 34.39 2.59 -26.57
CA GLY A 311 34.88 3.89 -26.08
C GLY A 311 33.83 5.01 -26.13
N GLU A 312 32.67 4.78 -26.75
CA GLU A 312 31.56 5.72 -26.68
C GLU A 312 30.95 5.78 -25.28
N SER A 313 30.28 6.89 -25.00
CA SER A 313 29.55 7.05 -23.77
C SER A 313 28.33 7.94 -23.92
N ILE A 314 27.23 7.58 -23.26
CA ILE A 314 25.95 8.27 -23.35
C ILE A 314 25.60 8.84 -21.97
N PRO A 315 25.43 10.17 -21.82
CA PRO A 315 24.98 10.76 -20.57
C PRO A 315 23.49 10.54 -20.36
N ILE A 316 23.10 10.17 -19.13
CA ILE A 316 21.72 9.88 -18.73
C ILE A 316 21.26 10.90 -17.69
N ARG A 317 20.04 11.44 -17.88
CA ARG A 317 19.36 12.30 -16.93
C ARG A 317 17.89 11.93 -16.84
N VAL A 318 17.48 11.43 -15.68
CA VAL A 318 16.12 10.94 -15.42
C VAL A 318 15.50 11.77 -14.28
N PHE A 319 14.44 12.51 -14.59
CA PHE A 319 13.78 13.43 -13.66
C PHE A 319 12.66 12.72 -12.88
N LEU A 320 12.82 12.55 -11.57
CA LEU A 320 11.85 11.80 -10.76
C LEU A 320 10.56 12.58 -10.48
N ALA A 321 10.62 13.91 -10.52
CA ALA A 321 9.49 14.78 -10.16
C ALA A 321 8.24 14.62 -11.05
N GLY A 322 8.37 14.02 -12.24
CA GLY A 322 7.27 13.77 -13.16
C GLY A 322 6.48 12.49 -12.88
N TYR A 323 6.96 11.65 -11.96
CA TYR A 323 6.35 10.36 -11.66
C TYR A 323 5.68 10.36 -10.29
N ASP A 324 4.62 9.57 -10.18
CA ASP A 324 3.89 9.37 -8.93
C ASP A 324 4.61 8.31 -8.08
N LEU A 325 5.65 8.77 -7.37
CA LEU A 325 6.53 7.92 -6.57
C LEU A 325 6.22 8.06 -5.07
N ALA A 326 6.24 6.93 -4.37
CA ALA A 326 6.29 6.87 -2.92
C ALA A 326 7.74 6.63 -2.45
N PRO A 327 8.06 6.90 -1.17
CA PRO A 327 9.33 6.45 -0.59
C PRO A 327 9.49 4.94 -0.65
N THR A 328 10.73 4.48 -0.60
CA THR A 328 11.02 3.05 -0.38
C THR A 328 10.53 2.66 1.01
N MET A 329 9.67 1.64 1.05
CA MET A 329 9.10 1.09 2.27
C MET A 329 9.66 -0.32 2.48
N ARG A 330 10.34 -0.56 3.60
CA ARG A 330 10.98 -1.86 3.88
C ARG A 330 10.28 -2.52 5.05
N ASP A 331 9.76 -3.72 4.82
CA ASP A 331 9.19 -4.63 5.82
C ASP A 331 8.20 -3.92 6.77
N ILE A 332 7.30 -3.12 6.19
CA ILE A 332 6.32 -2.32 6.94
C ILE A 332 5.44 -3.25 7.75
N ASN A 333 5.60 -3.18 9.07
CA ASN A 333 5.00 -4.08 10.05
C ASN A 333 5.12 -5.58 9.69
N LYS A 334 6.18 -5.97 8.96
CA LYS A 334 6.37 -7.32 8.39
C LYS A 334 5.22 -7.81 7.50
N LYS A 335 4.48 -6.88 6.88
CA LYS A 335 3.33 -7.18 6.00
C LYS A 335 3.59 -6.90 4.53
N PHE A 336 4.34 -5.84 4.23
CA PHE A 336 4.68 -5.50 2.85
C PHE A 336 5.95 -4.67 2.71
N SER A 337 6.47 -4.62 1.49
CA SER A 337 7.59 -3.79 1.07
C SER A 337 7.28 -3.13 -0.28
N VAL A 338 7.77 -1.89 -0.46
CA VAL A 338 7.75 -1.17 -1.74
C VAL A 338 9.18 -0.74 -2.06
N ARG A 339 9.77 -1.34 -3.08
CA ARG A 339 11.17 -1.13 -3.48
C ARG A 339 11.26 -0.63 -4.92
N TYR A 340 12.31 0.13 -5.22
CA TYR A 340 12.51 0.72 -6.54
C TYR A 340 13.83 0.25 -7.12
N TYR A 341 13.82 -0.08 -8.41
CA TYR A 341 14.97 -0.63 -9.12
C TYR A 341 15.21 0.15 -10.40
N LEU A 342 16.48 0.45 -10.66
CA LEU A 342 16.92 0.77 -12.01
C LEU A 342 17.18 -0.54 -12.74
N ASN A 343 16.49 -0.74 -13.86
CA ASN A 343 16.62 -1.89 -14.72
C ASN A 343 17.23 -1.45 -16.05
N LEU A 344 18.48 -1.84 -16.30
CA LEU A 344 19.10 -1.67 -17.61
C LEU A 344 18.75 -2.89 -18.46
N VAL A 345 18.13 -2.68 -19.61
CA VAL A 345 17.71 -3.73 -20.54
C VAL A 345 18.37 -3.51 -21.88
N LEU A 346 18.88 -4.59 -22.46
CA LEU A 346 19.49 -4.63 -23.78
C LEU A 346 18.90 -5.78 -24.59
N MET A 347 18.73 -5.54 -25.89
CA MET A 347 18.30 -6.53 -26.86
C MET A 347 19.26 -6.48 -28.05
N ASP A 348 19.71 -7.63 -28.53
CA ASP A 348 20.55 -7.74 -29.72
C ASP A 348 19.74 -8.01 -31.00
N GLU A 349 20.44 -8.10 -32.15
CA GLU A 349 19.82 -8.42 -33.45
C GLU A 349 19.19 -9.83 -33.48
N GLU A 350 19.59 -10.74 -32.59
CA GLU A 350 19.03 -12.08 -32.45
C GLU A 350 17.86 -12.15 -31.44
N ASP A 351 17.32 -11.00 -31.03
CA ASP A 351 16.23 -10.84 -30.05
C ASP A 351 16.53 -11.44 -28.66
N ARG A 352 17.80 -11.68 -28.33
CA ARG A 352 18.22 -12.09 -26.99
C ARG A 352 18.17 -10.89 -26.05
N ARG A 353 17.60 -11.08 -24.87
CA ARG A 353 17.42 -10.03 -23.86
C ARG A 353 18.42 -10.19 -22.72
N TYR A 354 19.13 -9.12 -22.42
CA TYR A 354 20.05 -8.99 -21.29
C TYR A 354 19.51 -7.92 -20.36
N PHE A 355 19.47 -8.19 -19.07
CA PHE A 355 19.04 -7.20 -18.10
C PHE A 355 19.83 -7.26 -16.81
N LYS A 356 20.00 -6.11 -16.17
CA LYS A 356 20.56 -6.01 -14.84
C LYS A 356 19.75 -5.01 -14.04
N GLN A 357 19.40 -5.41 -12.82
CA GLN A 357 18.65 -4.60 -11.90
C GLN A 357 19.51 -4.23 -10.71
N GLN A 358 19.43 -2.96 -10.30
CA GLN A 358 20.04 -2.48 -9.07
C GLN A 358 19.03 -1.64 -8.31
N GLU A 359 18.90 -1.92 -7.01
CA GLU A 359 17.97 -1.18 -6.16
C GLU A 359 18.45 0.26 -5.94
N ILE A 360 17.52 1.20 -6.04
CA ILE A 360 17.66 2.57 -5.58
C ILE A 360 16.70 2.83 -4.42
N THR A 361 17.14 3.60 -3.43
CA THR A 361 16.27 3.99 -2.32
C THR A 361 15.66 5.37 -2.57
N LEU A 362 14.34 5.44 -2.59
CA LEU A 362 13.59 6.68 -2.69
C LEU A 362 13.20 7.17 -1.29
N TRP A 363 13.30 8.48 -1.06
CA TRP A 363 12.94 9.08 0.23
C TRP A 363 12.22 10.43 0.06
N ARG A 364 11.39 10.79 1.05
CA ARG A 364 10.67 12.06 1.04
C ARG A 364 11.48 13.13 1.76
N LYS A 365 11.88 14.15 1.00
CA LYS A 365 12.63 15.29 1.55
C LYS A 365 11.70 16.23 2.32
N GLY A 366 12.04 16.50 3.58
CA GLY A 366 11.37 17.52 4.37
C GLY A 366 11.52 18.92 3.78
N GLU A 367 10.47 19.74 3.90
CA GLU A 367 10.56 21.15 3.55
C GLU A 367 11.52 21.85 4.52
N LYS A 368 12.58 22.46 4.01
CA LYS A 368 13.40 23.37 4.82
C LYS A 368 12.53 24.60 5.10
N SER A 369 12.07 24.73 6.33
CA SER A 369 11.66 26.03 6.87
C SER A 369 12.80 27.01 6.61
N ARG A 370 12.60 27.95 5.67
CA ARG A 370 13.47 29.11 5.56
C ARG A 370 13.23 29.90 6.85
N LYS A 371 14.01 29.61 7.90
CA LYS A 371 14.17 30.59 8.98
C LYS A 371 14.58 31.89 8.30
N SER A 372 13.72 32.90 8.34
CA SER A 372 14.10 34.27 8.06
C SER A 372 15.31 34.55 8.94
N GLN A 373 16.49 34.66 8.32
CA GLN A 373 17.67 35.14 9.01
C GLN A 373 17.36 36.59 9.39
N SER A 374 16.90 36.80 10.63
CA SER A 374 17.11 38.08 11.30
C SER A 374 18.62 38.22 11.47
N ALA A 375 19.23 38.99 10.58
CA ALA A 375 20.60 39.42 10.74
C ALA A 375 20.73 40.18 12.08
N SER A 376 21.46 39.61 13.03
CA SER A 376 22.02 40.35 14.17
C SER A 376 23.53 40.45 13.97
N PRO A 377 24.12 41.66 14.01
CA PRO A 377 25.53 41.86 13.69
C PRO A 377 26.45 41.50 14.88
N HIS A 378 27.47 40.70 14.57
CA HIS A 378 28.84 40.65 15.11
C HIS A 378 29.11 40.72 16.64
N LEU A 379 29.81 39.69 17.13
CA LEU A 379 30.92 39.84 18.09
C LEU A 379 31.97 38.74 17.85
N PRO A 380 33.27 39.06 17.65
CA PRO A 380 34.30 38.06 17.43
C PRO A 380 34.89 37.53 18.75
N SER A 381 35.03 36.21 18.84
CA SER A 381 35.73 35.50 19.90
C SER A 381 37.20 35.28 19.53
N HIS A 382 38.11 35.95 20.21
CA HIS A 382 39.48 35.47 20.39
C HIS A 382 40.11 36.22 21.55
N LEU A 383 40.52 35.49 22.60
CA LEU A 383 41.78 35.69 23.33
C LEU A 383 41.95 34.55 24.34
N VAL A 384 42.96 33.74 24.06
CA VAL A 384 43.56 32.70 24.91
C VAL A 384 44.45 33.39 25.93
N SER A 385 44.50 32.90 27.17
CA SER A 385 45.65 33.10 28.06
C SER A 385 45.79 31.91 29.02
N SER A 386 46.99 31.32 29.00
CA SER A 386 47.50 30.25 29.85
C SER A 386 48.47 30.80 30.91
N GLU A 387 48.72 29.99 31.96
CA GLU A 387 49.78 30.08 32.99
C GLU A 387 49.54 31.05 34.17
N THR A 388 49.79 30.77 35.47
CA THR A 388 50.56 29.77 36.25
C THR A 388 50.19 29.86 37.77
N GLY A 389 50.45 28.81 38.58
CA GLY A 389 50.76 28.95 40.04
C GLY A 389 49.95 28.12 41.07
N PHE A 390 50.53 27.02 41.58
CA PHE A 390 50.13 26.24 42.79
C PHE A 390 50.66 26.88 44.11
N PRO A 391 50.44 26.37 45.37
CA PRO A 391 49.68 25.19 45.87
C PRO A 391 48.84 25.39 47.18
N GLN A 392 48.27 24.27 47.68
CA GLN A 392 48.07 23.82 49.09
C GLN A 392 46.69 23.92 49.79
N GLY A 393 46.19 22.76 50.23
CA GLY A 393 45.30 22.63 51.39
C GLY A 393 44.21 21.54 51.32
N ALA A 394 44.52 20.28 51.64
CA ALA A 394 43.54 19.28 52.11
C ALA A 394 43.33 19.48 53.64
N PRO A 395 42.23 19.02 54.31
CA PRO A 395 41.92 17.58 54.38
C PRO A 395 40.43 17.16 54.55
N THR A 396 40.18 15.88 54.19
CA THR A 396 39.32 14.82 54.78
C THR A 396 38.09 15.15 55.63
N ASN A 397 36.97 14.42 55.40
CA ASN A 397 36.31 13.56 56.43
C ASN A 397 35.13 12.74 55.87
N GLY A 398 35.24 11.40 55.92
CA GLY A 398 34.17 10.48 56.34
C GLY A 398 34.70 9.71 57.58
N PRO A 399 34.18 8.54 58.05
CA PRO A 399 32.93 7.78 57.86
C PRO A 399 32.32 7.40 59.27
N PRO A 400 31.61 6.25 59.60
CA PRO A 400 32.00 4.81 59.44
C PRO A 400 30.85 3.76 59.11
N GLN A 401 31.06 2.73 58.26
CA GLN A 401 31.44 1.28 58.45
C GLN A 401 30.47 0.25 59.09
N SER A 402 30.30 -0.91 58.41
CA SER A 402 30.47 -2.31 58.94
C SER A 402 30.52 -3.37 57.80
N LYS A 403 31.67 -4.05 57.52
CA LYS A 403 32.10 -5.46 57.85
C LYS A 403 31.34 -6.58 57.08
N LYS A 404 31.90 -7.71 56.58
CA LYS A 404 33.21 -8.41 56.69
C LYS A 404 33.28 -9.64 55.71
N ASN A 405 34.52 -10.02 55.32
CA ASN A 405 35.13 -11.37 55.01
C ASN A 405 34.50 -12.29 53.93
N SER A 406 35.17 -12.77 52.86
CA SER A 406 36.45 -13.51 52.63
C SER A 406 36.39 -15.01 52.98
N ASP A 407 36.51 -15.89 51.98
CA ASP A 407 37.40 -17.08 51.93
C ASP A 407 37.38 -17.74 50.52
N ASP A 408 38.59 -17.90 49.96
CA ASP A 408 39.05 -18.72 48.79
C ASP A 408 39.52 -20.12 49.34
N PRO A 409 40.16 -21.10 48.63
CA PRO A 409 40.67 -21.16 47.23
C PRO A 409 40.57 -22.55 46.46
N LEU A 410 40.94 -22.55 45.16
CA LEU A 410 41.71 -23.55 44.32
C LEU A 410 41.23 -25.04 44.24
N GLN A 411 41.40 -25.88 43.18
CA GLN A 411 42.46 -26.08 42.18
C GLN A 411 42.03 -27.13 41.08
N ASP A 412 42.86 -27.25 40.04
CA ASP A 412 42.83 -28.06 38.79
C ASP A 412 42.55 -29.59 38.86
N GLY A 413 42.21 -30.20 37.70
CA GLY A 413 42.34 -31.65 37.47
C GLY A 413 41.62 -32.22 36.21
N GLU A 414 42.34 -33.00 35.42
CA GLU A 414 42.09 -33.50 34.05
C GLU A 414 41.10 -34.68 33.89
N SER A 415 40.74 -34.96 32.61
CA SER A 415 40.78 -36.28 31.91
C SER A 415 39.49 -36.89 31.28
N GLU A 416 39.61 -37.12 29.95
CA GLU A 416 39.22 -38.28 29.09
C GLU A 416 37.75 -38.68 28.77
N SER A 417 37.39 -38.54 27.46
CA SER A 417 36.99 -39.55 26.42
C SER A 417 35.95 -40.67 26.72
N PRO A 418 35.19 -41.25 25.74
CA PRO A 418 35.68 -41.66 24.39
C PRO A 418 34.70 -41.71 23.18
N GLU A 419 35.33 -41.89 21.98
CA GLU A 419 34.90 -42.70 20.80
C GLU A 419 33.67 -42.26 19.94
N GLN A 420 33.62 -42.39 18.60
CA GLN A 420 34.31 -43.26 17.65
C GLN A 420 34.20 -42.71 16.21
N SER A 421 35.23 -43.00 15.41
CA SER A 421 35.37 -42.74 13.97
C SER A 421 35.19 -44.02 13.15
N GLU A 422 34.58 -43.98 11.97
CA GLU A 422 34.90 -44.93 10.89
C GLU A 422 34.94 -44.23 9.52
N SER A 423 36.13 -44.27 8.93
CA SER A 423 36.40 -44.11 7.50
C SER A 423 36.33 -45.48 6.83
N ASN A 424 35.83 -45.56 5.59
CA ASN A 424 36.29 -46.62 4.70
C ASN A 424 36.38 -46.14 3.25
N THR A 425 37.56 -46.32 2.69
CA THR A 425 37.95 -46.09 1.30
C THR A 425 37.90 -47.44 0.58
N GLN A 426 37.34 -47.50 -0.63
CA GLN A 426 37.80 -48.44 -1.67
C GLN A 426 37.22 -48.07 -3.05
N ASP A 427 38.11 -47.66 -3.94
CA ASP A 427 38.00 -47.75 -5.40
C ASP A 427 38.42 -49.20 -5.82
N PRO A 428 38.05 -49.75 -7.01
CA PRO A 428 38.63 -49.25 -8.27
C PRO A 428 37.84 -49.43 -9.60
N GLN A 429 38.22 -48.55 -10.55
CA GLN A 429 38.48 -48.75 -12.00
C GLN A 429 37.37 -48.77 -13.08
N GLU A 430 37.53 -47.78 -13.98
CA GLU A 430 37.47 -47.79 -15.47
C GLU A 430 36.12 -47.79 -16.21
N ARG A 431 35.78 -46.64 -16.85
CA ARG A 431 35.87 -46.42 -18.32
C ARG A 431 35.48 -44.99 -18.74
N GLU A 432 36.20 -44.52 -19.77
CA GLU A 432 36.08 -43.25 -20.48
C GLU A 432 34.68 -42.98 -21.09
N GLN A 433 34.28 -41.71 -21.12
CA GLN A 433 33.79 -41.03 -22.35
C GLN A 433 33.62 -39.52 -22.15
N ASP A 434 34.18 -38.77 -23.10
CA ASP A 434 34.10 -37.31 -23.28
C ASP A 434 32.70 -36.72 -23.11
N ARG A 435 32.63 -35.53 -22.50
CA ARG A 435 31.66 -34.47 -22.83
C ARG A 435 32.07 -33.13 -22.21
N ASP A 436 32.34 -32.16 -23.08
CA ASP A 436 32.48 -30.73 -22.77
C ASP A 436 31.27 -30.21 -21.98
N HIS A 437 31.52 -29.61 -20.81
CA HIS A 437 30.55 -28.73 -20.16
C HIS A 437 31.24 -27.48 -19.59
N ALA A 438 30.85 -26.34 -20.16
CA ALA A 438 31.05 -25.03 -19.58
C ALA A 438 30.36 -24.93 -18.21
N ALA A 439 31.03 -24.29 -17.25
CA ALA A 439 30.49 -24.02 -15.93
C ALA A 439 29.33 -23.00 -15.96
N PRO A 440 28.34 -23.10 -15.07
CA PRO A 440 27.24 -22.13 -14.99
C PRO A 440 27.69 -20.85 -14.26
N ILE A 441 27.34 -19.69 -14.84
CA ILE A 441 27.54 -18.36 -14.24
C ILE A 441 26.37 -18.07 -13.29
N GLU A 442 26.66 -17.75 -12.03
CA GLU A 442 25.68 -17.32 -11.03
C GLU A 442 25.06 -15.95 -11.37
N GLY A 443 23.72 -15.86 -11.31
CA GLY A 443 23.00 -14.59 -11.18
C GLY A 443 22.20 -14.08 -12.38
N MET A 444 21.90 -14.91 -13.38
CA MET A 444 21.04 -14.56 -14.51
C MET A 444 19.76 -15.41 -14.50
N GLN A 445 18.58 -14.77 -14.58
CA GLN A 445 17.32 -15.46 -14.87
C GLN A 445 17.04 -15.34 -16.37
N ARG A 446 16.85 -16.49 -17.03
CA ARG A 446 16.50 -16.62 -18.44
C ARG A 446 15.02 -17.02 -18.50
N GLU A 447 14.19 -16.24 -19.18
CA GLU A 447 12.86 -16.67 -19.61
C GLU A 447 12.87 -16.82 -21.13
N GLU A 448 12.49 -18.00 -21.61
CA GLU A 448 12.22 -18.27 -23.03
C GLU A 448 10.77 -17.87 -23.31
N GLY A 449 10.53 -17.11 -24.37
CA GLY A 449 9.20 -16.60 -24.71
C GLY A 449 8.40 -17.60 -25.51
N ASP A 450 7.24 -17.98 -24.99
CA ASP A 450 6.24 -18.79 -25.68
C ASP A 450 5.49 -17.91 -26.69
N GLY A 451 5.80 -18.08 -27.97
CA GLY A 451 5.03 -17.50 -29.07
C GLY A 451 3.82 -18.37 -29.39
N GLU A 452 2.63 -18.00 -28.92
CA GLU A 452 1.38 -18.48 -29.50
C GLU A 452 1.02 -17.61 -30.71
N GLY A 453 0.97 -18.27 -31.88
CA GLY A 453 0.53 -17.67 -33.13
C GLY A 453 -0.99 -17.63 -33.22
N ASP A 454 -1.54 -16.43 -33.47
CA ASP A 454 -2.94 -16.26 -33.82
C ASP A 454 -3.19 -16.72 -35.25
N ASP A 455 -3.93 -17.83 -35.38
CA ASP A 455 -4.51 -18.33 -36.63
C ASP A 455 -5.77 -17.50 -36.95
N LYS A 456 -5.77 -16.88 -38.13
CA LYS A 456 -6.92 -16.13 -38.66
C LYS A 456 -7.82 -17.08 -39.44
N THR A 457 -9.06 -17.26 -38.98
CA THR A 457 -10.13 -17.81 -39.82
C THR A 457 -11.01 -16.69 -40.38
N ASP A 458 -11.05 -16.62 -41.71
CA ASP A 458 -11.96 -15.84 -42.54
C ASP A 458 -13.42 -16.30 -42.37
N GLU A 459 -14.36 -15.35 -42.23
CA GLU A 459 -15.74 -15.50 -42.70
C GLU A 459 -16.24 -14.21 -43.37
N LEU A 460 -16.88 -14.39 -44.53
CA LEU A 460 -17.31 -13.38 -45.50
C LEU A 460 -18.62 -12.67 -45.10
N SER A 461 -18.65 -11.33 -45.28
CA SER A 461 -19.62 -10.43 -45.98
C SER A 461 -21.11 -10.82 -46.13
N PRO A 462 -22.09 -9.87 -46.31
CA PRO A 462 -21.94 -8.64 -47.10
C PRO A 462 -22.79 -7.37 -46.77
N ASP A 463 -22.41 -6.31 -47.47
CA ASP A 463 -23.24 -5.28 -48.15
C ASP A 463 -23.54 -3.88 -47.57
N SER A 464 -23.44 -2.94 -48.55
CA SER A 464 -24.04 -1.60 -48.71
C SER A 464 -23.30 -0.40 -48.08
N ALA A 465 -23.11 0.74 -48.75
CA ALA A 465 -23.30 1.15 -50.14
C ALA A 465 -22.53 2.47 -50.35
N SER A 466 -22.05 2.67 -51.57
CA SER A 466 -21.46 3.90 -52.09
C SER A 466 -22.49 5.04 -52.21
N GLN A 467 -22.12 6.22 -51.69
CA GLN A 467 -22.29 7.52 -52.33
C GLN A 467 -21.34 8.55 -51.72
#